data_AF-D7QYI4-F1
#
_entry.id   AF-D7QYI4-F1
#
_cell.length_a   1.000
_cell.length_b   1.000
_cell.length_c   1.000
_cell.angle_alpha   90.00
_cell.angle_beta   90.00
_cell.angle_gamma   90.00
#
_symmetry.space_group_name_H-M   'P 1'
#
loop_
_entity.id
_entity.type
_entity.pdbx_description
1 polymer ?
#
loop_
_entity_poly.entity_id
_entity_poly.type
_entity_poly.pdbx_seq_one_letter_code
_entity_poly.pdbx_strand_id
1 'polypeptide(L)'
;MAFISSGYDPKNPLENRITDIGPRHYAEFYPPVIKKNKGKWLYHEILEPGVLMHKAEGGDEVYTVRVGAPRLLSVTLLREIGEIAEKHCKGHLRFTTRNNIEFMTETKDTCMALKDDLNSRKHKAGSFKFPVGGTGAGITNIVHTQGWIHCHTPATDASGTVKVTMDEIFEHFIDHKLPAPVRISMACCLNMCGAVHCSDIAILGYHRKPPIIDHEYIDNMCEIPLAVAACPTAAIRPSKTTLPDGREVKTVAVKNERCMFCGNCYT
;
A
#
# COMPACT_ATOMS: atom_id res chain seq x y z
N MET A 1 18.93 22.08 -12.95
CA MET A 1 17.73 22.77 -12.40
C MET A 1 18.20 23.82 -11.42
N ALA A 2 17.63 25.01 -11.44
CA ALA A 2 17.94 26.06 -10.46
C ALA A 2 17.28 25.73 -9.11
N PHE A 3 17.87 26.20 -8.01
CA PHE A 3 17.21 26.16 -6.71
C PHE A 3 16.07 27.17 -6.69
N ILE A 4 14.85 26.71 -6.40
CA ILE A 4 13.66 27.55 -6.25
C ILE A 4 13.19 27.39 -4.80
N SER A 5 13.33 28.46 -4.00
CA SER A 5 12.92 28.44 -2.59
C SER A 5 11.39 28.36 -2.46
N SER A 6 10.92 27.65 -1.43
CA SER A 6 9.52 27.66 -1.00
C SER A 6 9.14 28.88 -0.15
N GLY A 7 10.13 29.70 0.22
CA GLY A 7 10.00 30.74 1.26
C GLY A 7 10.55 30.31 2.64
N TYR A 8 10.98 29.04 2.78
CA TYR A 8 11.71 28.57 3.97
C TYR A 8 13.08 29.24 4.10
N ASP A 9 13.41 29.70 5.32
CA ASP A 9 14.72 30.24 5.65
C ASP A 9 15.54 29.24 6.50
N PRO A 10 16.65 28.67 5.96
CA PRO A 10 17.52 27.78 6.72
C PRO A 10 18.27 28.46 7.86
N LYS A 11 18.40 29.80 7.86
CA LYS A 11 19.00 30.56 8.98
C LYS A 11 18.02 30.76 10.13
N ASN A 12 16.71 30.77 9.83
CA ASN A 12 15.64 30.95 10.81
C ASN A 12 14.63 29.79 10.72
N PRO A 13 15.04 28.55 11.02
CA PRO A 13 14.27 27.36 10.69
C PRO A 13 12.93 27.23 11.46
N LEU A 14 12.70 28.03 12.50
CA LEU A 14 11.45 28.04 13.26
C LEU A 14 10.49 29.15 12.81
N GLU A 15 10.97 30.13 12.04
CA GLU A 15 10.15 31.23 11.54
C GLU A 15 9.11 30.71 10.53
N ASN A 16 7.86 31.13 10.67
CA ASN A 16 6.73 30.72 9.82
C ASN A 16 6.49 29.20 9.75
N ARG A 17 7.01 28.43 10.72
CA ARG A 17 6.81 26.98 10.79
C ARG A 17 5.40 26.66 11.32
N ILE A 18 4.59 26.01 10.48
CA ILE A 18 3.28 25.48 10.87
C ILE A 18 3.45 24.00 11.27
N THR A 19 3.05 23.63 12.49
CA THR A 19 3.09 22.23 13.00
C THR A 19 1.75 21.83 13.62
N ASP A 20 1.58 20.53 13.86
CA ASP A 20 0.48 19.97 14.66
C ASP A 20 -0.94 20.21 14.12
N ILE A 21 -1.08 20.43 12.80
CA ILE A 21 -2.37 20.68 12.14
C ILE A 21 -3.17 19.41 11.76
N GLY A 22 -2.53 18.24 11.78
CA GLY A 22 -3.16 16.97 11.38
C GLY A 22 -3.62 16.91 9.90
N PRO A 23 -4.50 15.96 9.55
CA PRO A 23 -5.07 15.88 8.21
C PRO A 23 -6.22 16.88 8.03
N ARG A 24 -6.52 17.21 6.76
CA ARG A 24 -7.76 17.89 6.39
C ARG A 24 -8.97 17.05 6.79
N HIS A 25 -10.07 17.69 7.17
CA HIS A 25 -11.26 16.96 7.58
C HIS A 25 -11.96 16.36 6.35
N TYR A 26 -12.24 15.06 6.38
CA TYR A 26 -12.75 14.33 5.20
C TYR A 26 -14.03 14.94 4.59
N ALA A 27 -14.85 15.63 5.40
CA ALA A 27 -16.11 16.20 4.96
C ALA A 27 -15.95 17.39 4.00
N GLU A 28 -14.74 17.94 3.89
CA GLU A 28 -14.39 18.94 2.88
C GLU A 28 -14.41 18.37 1.46
N PHE A 29 -14.30 17.04 1.31
CA PHE A 29 -14.13 16.37 0.01
C PHE A 29 -15.31 15.49 -0.39
N TYR A 30 -16.38 15.45 0.41
CA TYR A 30 -17.53 14.61 0.08
C TYR A 30 -18.22 15.08 -1.20
N PRO A 31 -18.60 14.15 -2.10
CA PRO A 31 -19.62 14.43 -3.10
C PRO A 31 -20.90 14.96 -2.42
N PRO A 32 -21.64 15.90 -3.02
CA PRO A 32 -22.85 16.46 -2.42
C PRO A 32 -23.86 15.40 -1.95
N VAL A 33 -24.09 14.35 -2.76
CA VAL A 33 -24.99 13.24 -2.42
C VAL A 33 -24.52 12.46 -1.18
N ILE A 34 -23.21 12.29 -1.00
CA ILE A 34 -22.64 11.64 0.19
C ILE A 34 -22.80 12.53 1.41
N LYS A 35 -22.51 13.83 1.29
CA LYS A 35 -22.63 14.78 2.40
C LYS A 35 -24.07 14.88 2.89
N LYS A 36 -25.04 14.96 1.97
CA LYS A 36 -26.48 15.05 2.27
C LYS A 36 -27.01 13.81 3.00
N ASN A 37 -26.58 12.62 2.58
CA ASN A 37 -27.14 11.35 3.04
C ASN A 37 -26.26 10.58 4.04
N LYS A 38 -25.18 11.19 4.53
CA LYS A 38 -24.28 10.56 5.51
C LYS A 38 -25.05 10.11 6.76
N GLY A 39 -25.00 8.81 7.02
CA GLY A 39 -25.68 8.19 8.16
C GLY A 39 -27.16 7.84 7.92
N LYS A 40 -27.65 8.01 6.68
CA LYS A 40 -29.06 7.76 6.29
C LYS A 40 -29.15 6.84 5.07
N TRP A 41 -28.27 5.84 5.00
CA TRP A 41 -28.25 4.85 3.93
C TRP A 41 -29.10 3.64 4.32
N LEU A 42 -30.00 3.21 3.44
CA LEU A 42 -30.91 2.08 3.67
C LEU A 42 -30.28 0.75 3.28
N TYR A 43 -29.81 0.64 2.04
CA TYR A 43 -29.26 -0.59 1.49
C TYR A 43 -28.25 -0.30 0.38
N HIS A 44 -27.56 -1.35 -0.06
CA HIS A 44 -26.67 -1.32 -1.21
C HIS A 44 -26.92 -2.54 -2.09
N GLU A 45 -26.58 -2.40 -3.36
CA GLU A 45 -26.60 -3.49 -4.35
C GLU A 45 -25.30 -3.49 -5.15
N ILE A 46 -24.86 -4.67 -5.54
CA ILE A 46 -23.81 -4.84 -6.55
C ILE A 46 -24.51 -5.07 -7.88
N LEU A 47 -24.46 -4.09 -8.77
CA LEU A 47 -25.19 -4.15 -10.04
C LEU A 47 -24.49 -5.08 -11.04
N GLU A 48 -23.16 -5.07 -11.00
CA GLU A 48 -22.25 -5.89 -11.83
C GLU A 48 -20.82 -5.79 -11.25
N PRO A 49 -19.84 -6.59 -11.73
CA PRO A 49 -18.46 -6.47 -11.29
C PRO A 49 -17.92 -5.04 -11.40
N GLY A 50 -17.47 -4.51 -10.26
CA GLY A 50 -16.96 -3.14 -10.13
C GLY A 50 -18.00 -2.04 -9.98
N VAL A 51 -19.32 -2.32 -10.04
CA VAL A 51 -20.37 -1.29 -9.94
C VAL A 51 -21.28 -1.53 -8.74
N LEU A 52 -21.41 -0.52 -7.89
CA LEU A 52 -22.24 -0.53 -6.69
C LEU A 52 -23.31 0.56 -6.79
N MET A 53 -24.45 0.35 -6.14
CA MET A 53 -25.45 1.39 -5.86
C MET A 53 -25.76 1.41 -4.37
N HIS A 54 -25.90 2.60 -3.79
CA HIS A 54 -26.43 2.78 -2.43
C HIS A 54 -27.69 3.64 -2.49
N LYS A 55 -28.74 3.21 -1.77
CA LYS A 55 -30.02 3.91 -1.65
C LYS A 55 -30.13 4.59 -0.29
N ALA A 56 -30.44 5.88 -0.26
CA ALA A 56 -30.70 6.63 0.96
C ALA A 56 -32.16 6.52 1.42
N GLU A 57 -32.43 6.81 2.69
CA GLU A 57 -33.78 6.90 3.27
C GLU A 57 -34.69 7.86 2.50
N GLY A 58 -34.14 8.98 2.03
CA GLY A 58 -34.85 9.99 1.23
C GLY A 58 -35.04 9.60 -0.24
N GLY A 59 -34.62 8.41 -0.66
CA GLY A 59 -34.74 7.94 -2.04
C GLY A 59 -33.58 8.32 -2.97
N ASP A 60 -32.64 9.17 -2.53
CA ASP A 60 -31.42 9.48 -3.29
C ASP A 60 -30.60 8.20 -3.55
N GLU A 61 -29.91 8.17 -4.69
CA GLU A 61 -28.99 7.10 -5.06
C GLU A 61 -27.60 7.65 -5.30
N VAL A 62 -26.59 6.83 -5.00
CA VAL A 62 -25.22 7.06 -5.46
C VAL A 62 -24.68 5.78 -6.06
N TYR A 63 -24.09 5.92 -7.24
CA TYR A 63 -23.50 4.83 -8.01
C TYR A 63 -21.99 4.94 -7.95
N THR A 64 -21.32 3.85 -7.59
CA THR A 64 -19.87 3.81 -7.43
C THR A 64 -19.25 2.85 -8.44
N VAL A 65 -18.30 3.34 -9.24
CA VAL A 65 -17.44 2.50 -10.09
C VAL A 65 -16.10 2.32 -9.38
N ARG A 66 -15.75 1.07 -9.06
CA ARG A 66 -14.48 0.68 -8.46
C ARG A 66 -13.52 0.18 -9.54
N VAL A 67 -12.30 0.69 -9.51
CA VAL A 67 -11.22 0.28 -10.43
C VAL A 67 -9.97 -0.15 -9.70
N GLY A 68 -9.24 -1.09 -10.30
CA GLY A 68 -7.92 -1.50 -9.84
C GLY A 68 -6.89 -0.38 -10.01
N ALA A 69 -5.91 -0.31 -9.12
CA ALA A 69 -4.77 0.58 -9.25
C ALA A 69 -3.49 -0.09 -8.69
N PRO A 70 -2.30 0.22 -9.23
CA PRO A 70 -1.05 -0.41 -8.81
C PRO A 70 -0.53 0.05 -7.44
N ARG A 71 -1.25 0.93 -6.72
CA ARG A 71 -0.83 1.64 -5.49
C ARG A 71 0.35 2.59 -5.69
N LEU A 72 1.47 2.10 -6.23
CA LEU A 72 2.58 2.93 -6.67
C LEU A 72 2.20 3.64 -7.97
N LEU A 73 2.00 4.96 -7.90
CA LEU A 73 1.45 5.77 -8.97
C LEU A 73 2.40 6.93 -9.31
N SER A 74 2.48 7.28 -10.59
CA SER A 74 3.10 8.53 -11.00
C SER A 74 2.15 9.71 -10.78
N VAL A 75 2.71 10.92 -10.66
CA VAL A 75 1.91 12.16 -10.65
C VAL A 75 1.10 12.35 -11.93
N THR A 76 1.56 11.81 -13.06
CA THR A 76 0.81 11.87 -14.33
C THR A 76 -0.45 11.01 -14.29
N LEU A 77 -0.37 9.81 -13.72
CA LEU A 77 -1.53 8.95 -13.55
C LEU A 77 -2.51 9.51 -12.50
N LEU A 78 -2.00 10.16 -11.44
CA LEU A 78 -2.83 10.89 -10.47
C LEU A 78 -3.59 12.07 -11.11
N ARG A 79 -2.97 12.80 -12.05
CA ARG A 79 -3.66 13.87 -12.79
C ARG A 79 -4.73 13.32 -13.71
N GLU A 80 -4.47 12.21 -14.42
CA GLU A 80 -5.47 11.54 -15.24
C GLU A 80 -6.66 11.04 -14.41
N ILE A 81 -6.42 10.55 -13.18
CA ILE A 81 -7.49 10.22 -12.22
C ILE A 81 -8.33 11.46 -11.86
N GLY A 82 -7.67 12.61 -11.64
CA GLY A 82 -8.34 13.90 -11.40
C GLY A 82 -9.20 14.36 -12.58
N GLU A 83 -8.66 14.28 -13.80
CA GLU A 83 -9.39 14.64 -15.04
C GLU A 83 -10.66 13.78 -15.23
N ILE A 84 -10.59 12.48 -14.92
CA ILE A 84 -11.75 11.58 -14.96
C ILE A 84 -12.79 12.00 -13.91
N ALA A 85 -12.35 12.31 -12.69
CA ALA A 85 -13.23 12.75 -11.62
C ALA A 85 -13.89 14.11 -11.94
N GLU A 86 -13.17 15.05 -12.52
CA GLU A 86 -13.73 16.32 -12.99
C GLU A 86 -14.78 16.11 -14.07
N LYS A 87 -14.49 15.26 -15.06
CA LYS A 87 -15.37 14.97 -16.19
C LYS A 87 -16.68 14.29 -15.78
N HIS A 88 -16.62 13.31 -14.86
CA HIS A 88 -17.76 12.44 -14.57
C HIS A 88 -18.34 12.57 -13.16
N CYS A 89 -17.55 13.07 -12.21
CA CYS A 89 -17.84 12.99 -10.77
C CYS A 89 -17.76 14.36 -10.07
N LYS A 90 -17.85 15.47 -10.83
CA LYS A 90 -17.77 16.84 -10.31
C LYS A 90 -16.51 17.09 -9.47
N GLY A 91 -15.38 16.46 -9.85
CA GLY A 91 -14.10 16.58 -9.17
C GLY A 91 -13.93 15.69 -7.93
N HIS A 92 -14.89 14.81 -7.63
CA HIS A 92 -14.82 13.93 -6.46
C HIS A 92 -14.40 12.50 -6.82
N LEU A 93 -13.55 11.91 -5.98
CA LEU A 93 -13.18 10.51 -6.01
C LEU A 93 -12.75 10.07 -4.61
N ARG A 94 -12.56 8.77 -4.40
CA ARG A 94 -11.92 8.25 -3.18
C ARG A 94 -11.04 7.05 -3.48
N PHE A 95 -10.18 6.71 -2.52
CA PHE A 95 -9.44 5.45 -2.51
C PHE A 95 -10.02 4.51 -1.46
N THR A 96 -9.99 3.20 -1.76
CA THR A 96 -10.42 2.16 -0.81
C THR A 96 -9.27 1.77 0.12
N THR A 97 -9.59 1.04 1.18
CA THR A 97 -8.59 0.47 2.12
C THR A 97 -7.68 -0.58 1.48
N ARG A 98 -7.96 -0.99 0.23
CA ARG A 98 -7.12 -1.89 -0.56
C ARG A 98 -6.52 -1.21 -1.78
N ASN A 99 -6.41 0.12 -1.74
CA ASN A 99 -5.77 0.95 -2.75
C ASN A 99 -6.43 0.90 -4.14
N ASN A 100 -7.69 0.46 -4.23
CA ASN A 100 -8.50 0.69 -5.42
C ASN A 100 -8.98 2.14 -5.45
N ILE A 101 -9.39 2.60 -6.62
CA ILE A 101 -9.99 3.93 -6.79
C ILE A 101 -11.50 3.73 -6.96
N GLU A 102 -12.28 4.63 -6.38
CA GLU A 102 -13.72 4.69 -6.55
C GLU A 102 -14.16 6.06 -7.02
N PHE A 103 -14.96 6.05 -8.08
CA PHE A 103 -15.62 7.21 -8.65
C PHE A 103 -17.11 7.11 -8.37
N MET A 104 -17.74 8.23 -8.00
CA MET A 104 -19.14 8.26 -7.58
C MET A 104 -19.95 9.19 -8.49
N THR A 105 -21.12 8.73 -8.92
CA THR A 105 -22.04 9.46 -9.79
C THR A 105 -23.46 9.40 -9.21
N GLU A 106 -24.31 10.37 -9.56
CA GLU A 106 -25.68 10.47 -9.05
C GLU A 106 -26.71 9.71 -9.90
N THR A 107 -26.34 9.26 -11.10
CA THR A 107 -27.23 8.54 -12.02
C THR A 107 -26.59 7.30 -12.59
N LYS A 108 -27.41 6.27 -12.86
CA LYS A 108 -26.96 5.02 -13.48
C LYS A 108 -26.33 5.24 -14.85
N ASP A 109 -26.91 6.09 -15.69
CA ASP A 109 -26.40 6.33 -17.05
C ASP A 109 -24.99 6.94 -17.03
N THR A 110 -24.75 7.93 -16.16
CA THR A 110 -23.41 8.52 -15.99
C THR A 110 -22.42 7.49 -15.44
N CYS A 111 -22.87 6.63 -14.52
CA CYS A 111 -22.07 5.52 -13.99
C CYS A 111 -21.62 4.55 -15.11
N MET A 112 -22.53 4.16 -15.98
CA MET A 112 -22.24 3.23 -17.09
C MET A 112 -21.32 3.87 -18.13
N ALA A 113 -21.56 5.13 -18.50
CA ALA A 113 -20.68 5.87 -19.40
C ALA A 113 -19.25 6.02 -18.82
N LEU A 114 -19.14 6.25 -17.52
CA LEU A 114 -17.86 6.30 -16.81
C LEU A 114 -17.16 4.93 -16.80
N LYS A 115 -17.88 3.84 -16.53
CA LYS A 115 -17.33 2.47 -16.59
C LYS A 115 -16.72 2.19 -17.96
N ASP A 116 -17.39 2.57 -19.04
CA ASP A 116 -16.91 2.35 -20.41
C ASP A 116 -15.65 3.20 -20.70
N ASP A 117 -15.64 4.47 -20.29
CA ASP A 117 -14.46 5.34 -20.39
C ASP A 117 -13.26 4.72 -19.64
N LEU A 118 -13.46 4.25 -18.40
CA LEU A 118 -12.42 3.62 -17.57
C LEU A 118 -11.84 2.35 -18.22
N ASN A 119 -12.69 1.44 -18.69
CA ASN A 119 -12.25 0.18 -19.32
C ASN A 119 -11.57 0.39 -20.68
N SER A 120 -11.84 1.50 -21.36
CA SER A 120 -11.18 1.85 -22.64
C SER A 120 -9.71 2.27 -22.47
N ARG A 121 -9.31 2.67 -21.25
CA ARG A 121 -8.00 3.29 -20.99
C ARG A 121 -6.91 2.25 -20.75
N LYS A 122 -5.89 2.26 -21.61
CA LYS A 122 -4.73 1.38 -21.52
C LYS A 122 -3.42 2.15 -21.50
N HIS A 123 -2.42 1.58 -20.85
CA HIS A 123 -1.04 1.98 -21.04
C HIS A 123 -0.59 1.59 -22.46
N LYS A 124 0.45 2.26 -22.97
CA LYS A 124 1.04 1.95 -24.28
C LYS A 124 1.42 0.47 -24.44
N ALA A 125 1.86 -0.16 -23.35
CA ALA A 125 2.25 -1.57 -23.32
C ALA A 125 1.07 -2.56 -23.19
N GLY A 126 -0.18 -2.09 -23.16
CA GLY A 126 -1.38 -2.91 -23.25
C GLY A 126 -2.11 -3.19 -21.94
N SER A 127 -1.51 -2.94 -20.78
CA SER A 127 -2.21 -3.08 -19.49
C SER A 127 -3.32 -2.04 -19.32
N PHE A 128 -4.43 -2.44 -18.70
CA PHE A 128 -5.50 -1.50 -18.33
C PHE A 128 -4.97 -0.48 -17.31
N LYS A 129 -5.31 0.79 -17.51
CA LYS A 129 -5.03 1.83 -16.51
C LYS A 129 -6.01 1.76 -15.33
N PHE A 130 -7.28 1.48 -15.62
CA PHE A 130 -8.37 1.51 -14.67
C PHE A 130 -9.34 0.33 -14.88
N PRO A 131 -8.89 -0.92 -14.73
CA PRO A 131 -9.77 -2.08 -14.89
C PRO A 131 -10.90 -2.04 -13.87
N VAL A 132 -12.15 -2.08 -14.32
CA VAL A 132 -13.34 -2.06 -13.46
C VAL A 132 -13.55 -3.43 -12.83
N GLY A 133 -13.71 -3.49 -11.50
CA GLY A 133 -13.86 -4.77 -10.79
C GLY A 133 -13.65 -4.68 -9.27
N GLY A 134 -13.33 -5.81 -8.66
CA GLY A 134 -12.93 -5.91 -7.25
C GLY A 134 -14.08 -5.70 -6.25
N THR A 135 -15.32 -5.98 -6.66
CA THR A 135 -16.52 -6.06 -5.80
C THR A 135 -16.93 -7.52 -5.61
N GLY A 136 -17.87 -7.79 -4.69
CA GLY A 136 -18.50 -9.10 -4.55
C GLY A 136 -17.54 -10.25 -4.21
N ALA A 137 -17.95 -11.46 -4.58
CA ALA A 137 -17.22 -12.70 -4.34
C ALA A 137 -16.20 -12.98 -5.46
N GLY A 138 -15.20 -12.10 -5.54
CA GLY A 138 -14.02 -12.24 -6.40
C GLY A 138 -12.73 -11.97 -5.62
N ILE A 139 -11.65 -11.71 -6.35
CA ILE A 139 -10.37 -11.26 -5.78
C ILE A 139 -10.23 -9.77 -6.02
N THR A 140 -10.19 -9.00 -4.94
CA THR A 140 -9.86 -7.58 -5.03
C THR A 140 -8.35 -7.39 -4.94
N ASN A 141 -7.89 -6.14 -5.00
CA ASN A 141 -6.48 -5.78 -5.07
C ASN A 141 -5.65 -6.31 -3.88
N ILE A 142 -4.33 -6.44 -4.07
CA ILE A 142 -3.38 -6.99 -3.11
C ILE A 142 -2.78 -5.87 -2.27
N VAL A 143 -3.02 -5.91 -0.96
CA VAL A 143 -2.33 -5.03 0.00
C VAL A 143 -0.87 -5.45 0.04
N HIS A 144 0.04 -4.51 -0.23
CA HIS A 144 1.46 -4.83 -0.35
C HIS A 144 2.39 -3.73 0.17
N THR A 145 3.68 -4.06 0.23
CA THR A 145 4.73 -3.29 0.89
C THR A 145 5.63 -2.55 -0.10
N GLN A 146 6.78 -2.06 0.38
CA GLN A 146 7.74 -1.33 -0.43
C GLN A 146 8.62 -2.23 -1.31
N GLY A 147 9.03 -3.41 -0.84
CA GLY A 147 9.95 -4.27 -1.57
C GLY A 147 11.28 -3.58 -1.87
N TRP A 148 11.85 -3.87 -3.05
CA TRP A 148 13.15 -3.33 -3.49
C TRP A 148 13.09 -1.87 -3.91
N ILE A 149 11.90 -1.29 -4.01
CA ILE A 149 11.70 0.09 -4.44
C ILE A 149 12.20 1.08 -3.39
N HIS A 150 12.14 0.73 -2.09
CA HIS A 150 12.46 1.69 -1.02
C HIS A 150 12.90 1.07 0.31
N CYS A 151 12.63 -0.20 0.59
CA CYS A 151 12.97 -0.79 1.89
C CYS A 151 14.42 -1.31 1.88
N HIS A 152 15.10 -1.27 3.03
CA HIS A 152 16.43 -1.84 3.23
C HIS A 152 16.41 -3.24 3.87
N THR A 153 15.29 -3.68 4.46
CA THR A 153 15.10 -5.05 4.99
C THR A 153 14.31 -6.04 4.10
N PRO A 154 14.08 -5.83 2.78
CA PRO A 154 13.26 -6.74 2.01
C PRO A 154 14.00 -8.05 1.70
N ALA A 155 13.31 -9.18 1.85
CA ALA A 155 13.74 -10.48 1.35
C ALA A 155 13.26 -10.74 -0.10
N THR A 156 12.36 -9.92 -0.63
CA THR A 156 11.82 -10.00 -2.00
C THR A 156 11.19 -8.66 -2.41
N ASP A 157 10.93 -8.47 -3.70
CA ASP A 157 10.17 -7.32 -4.18
C ASP A 157 8.66 -7.43 -3.94
N ALA A 158 7.99 -6.28 -3.80
CA ALA A 158 6.56 -6.18 -3.59
C ALA A 158 5.79 -5.86 -4.87
N SER A 159 6.13 -4.79 -5.58
CA SER A 159 5.35 -4.37 -6.76
C SER A 159 5.41 -5.39 -7.89
N GLY A 160 6.57 -6.00 -8.15
CA GLY A 160 6.75 -7.05 -9.14
C GLY A 160 5.95 -8.31 -8.81
N THR A 161 6.02 -8.79 -7.56
CA THR A 161 5.28 -9.99 -7.15
C THR A 161 3.77 -9.78 -7.21
N VAL A 162 3.29 -8.61 -6.77
CA VAL A 162 1.86 -8.24 -6.89
C VAL A 162 1.41 -8.19 -8.34
N LYS A 163 2.21 -7.58 -9.23
CA LYS A 163 1.88 -7.48 -10.66
C LYS A 163 1.74 -8.88 -11.27
N VAL A 164 2.71 -9.76 -11.06
CA VAL A 164 2.67 -11.14 -11.60
C VAL A 164 1.45 -11.89 -11.06
N THR A 165 1.18 -11.81 -9.76
CA THR A 165 0.02 -12.49 -9.16
C THR A 165 -1.31 -11.95 -9.69
N MET A 166 -1.46 -10.61 -9.78
CA MET A 166 -2.70 -9.99 -10.27
C MET A 166 -2.95 -10.25 -11.75
N ASP A 167 -1.91 -10.45 -12.56
CA ASP A 167 -2.06 -10.81 -13.98
C ASP A 167 -2.62 -12.22 -14.13
N GLU A 168 -2.14 -13.17 -13.33
CA GLU A 168 -2.61 -14.57 -13.35
C GLU A 168 -4.08 -14.67 -12.90
N ILE A 169 -4.46 -13.92 -11.87
CA ILE A 169 -5.82 -14.00 -11.29
C ILE A 169 -6.77 -12.91 -11.79
N PHE A 170 -6.42 -12.22 -12.88
CA PHE A 170 -7.17 -11.04 -13.33
C PHE A 170 -8.65 -11.35 -13.62
N GLU A 171 -8.97 -12.56 -14.09
CA GLU A 171 -10.34 -13.00 -14.30
C GLU A 171 -11.20 -12.97 -13.02
N HIS A 172 -10.61 -13.23 -11.86
CA HIS A 172 -11.29 -13.17 -10.57
C HIS A 172 -11.46 -11.74 -10.06
N PHE A 173 -10.73 -10.77 -10.62
CA PHE A 173 -10.91 -9.35 -10.30
C PHE A 173 -12.13 -8.76 -11.00
N ILE A 174 -12.41 -9.20 -12.22
CA ILE A 174 -13.52 -8.68 -13.06
C ILE A 174 -14.80 -9.52 -12.98
N ASP A 175 -14.91 -10.43 -12.00
CA ASP A 175 -16.02 -11.38 -11.89
C ASP A 175 -16.33 -11.74 -10.42
N HIS A 176 -17.46 -12.41 -10.17
CA HIS A 176 -17.97 -12.84 -8.85
C HIS A 176 -18.16 -14.36 -8.73
N LYS A 177 -17.24 -15.14 -9.30
CA LYS A 177 -17.34 -16.62 -9.37
C LYS A 177 -16.80 -17.38 -8.16
N LEU A 178 -16.26 -16.70 -7.14
CA LEU A 178 -15.72 -17.39 -5.96
C LEU A 178 -16.82 -17.64 -4.92
N PRO A 179 -16.66 -18.67 -4.04
CA PRO A 179 -17.64 -18.93 -2.99
C PRO A 179 -17.78 -17.79 -1.98
N ALA A 180 -16.68 -17.08 -1.77
CA ALA A 180 -16.61 -15.91 -0.91
C ALA A 180 -15.53 -14.97 -1.45
N PRO A 181 -15.54 -13.71 -1.00
CA PRO A 181 -14.51 -12.78 -1.40
C PRO A 181 -13.11 -13.18 -0.86
N VAL A 182 -12.10 -13.33 -1.73
CA VAL A 182 -10.74 -13.77 -1.34
C VAL A 182 -9.75 -12.60 -1.26
N ARG A 183 -8.93 -12.55 -0.21
CA ARG A 183 -8.04 -11.43 0.15
C ARG A 183 -6.63 -11.95 0.10
N ILE A 184 -5.85 -11.37 -0.80
CA ILE A 184 -4.42 -11.67 -0.92
C ILE A 184 -3.63 -10.49 -0.37
N SER A 185 -2.60 -10.73 0.42
CA SER A 185 -1.67 -9.68 0.86
C SER A 185 -0.23 -10.11 0.70
N MET A 186 0.67 -9.14 0.54
CA MET A 186 2.09 -9.37 0.31
C MET A 186 2.97 -8.53 1.23
N ALA A 187 3.94 -9.15 1.90
CA ALA A 187 4.98 -8.43 2.66
C ALA A 187 6.37 -8.87 2.21
N CYS A 188 7.26 -7.90 2.00
CA CYS A 188 8.61 -8.14 1.55
C CYS A 188 9.53 -8.76 2.62
N CYS A 189 9.15 -8.70 3.89
CA CYS A 189 9.81 -9.36 5.01
C CYS A 189 8.81 -9.63 6.14
N LEU A 190 9.27 -10.31 7.19
CA LEU A 190 8.41 -10.75 8.29
C LEU A 190 8.01 -9.68 9.31
N ASN A 191 8.44 -8.42 9.11
CA ASN A 191 7.78 -7.29 9.78
C ASN A 191 6.31 -7.19 9.34
N MET A 192 5.94 -7.83 8.22
CA MET A 192 4.56 -8.07 7.79
C MET A 192 3.73 -6.78 7.70
N CYS A 193 4.34 -5.67 7.26
CA CYS A 193 3.67 -4.38 7.15
C CYS A 193 2.42 -4.50 6.25
N GLY A 194 1.22 -4.40 6.82
CA GLY A 194 -0.03 -4.63 6.11
C GLY A 194 -0.81 -5.81 6.70
N ALA A 195 -1.26 -6.72 5.85
CA ALA A 195 -2.30 -7.69 6.21
C ALA A 195 -1.93 -9.16 5.97
N VAL A 196 -0.64 -9.50 5.79
CA VAL A 196 -0.18 -10.89 5.53
C VAL A 196 -0.65 -11.86 6.64
N HIS A 197 -0.69 -11.42 7.90
CA HIS A 197 -1.08 -12.26 9.04
C HIS A 197 -2.60 -12.52 9.15
N CYS A 198 -3.43 -11.83 8.36
CA CYS A 198 -4.89 -11.85 8.48
C CYS A 198 -5.59 -11.85 7.10
N SER A 199 -4.92 -12.40 6.09
CA SER A 199 -5.47 -12.57 4.73
C SER A 199 -5.75 -14.03 4.43
N ASP A 200 -6.70 -14.29 3.53
CA ASP A 200 -7.00 -15.66 3.07
C ASP A 200 -5.78 -16.32 2.41
N ILE A 201 -5.00 -15.53 1.64
CA ILE A 201 -3.73 -15.95 1.04
C ILE A 201 -2.68 -14.88 1.33
N ALA A 202 -1.48 -15.32 1.68
CA ALA A 202 -0.40 -14.43 2.07
C ALA A 202 0.90 -14.79 1.35
N ILE A 203 1.55 -13.77 0.76
CA ILE A 203 2.87 -13.87 0.13
C ILE A 203 3.88 -13.18 1.06
N LEU A 204 4.91 -13.90 1.48
CA LEU A 204 5.88 -13.42 2.46
C LEU A 204 7.31 -13.65 1.99
N GLY A 205 8.09 -12.57 1.93
CA GLY A 205 9.54 -12.65 1.76
C GLY A 205 10.20 -13.29 2.99
N TYR A 206 11.09 -14.25 2.75
CA TYR A 206 11.69 -15.06 3.81
C TYR A 206 13.19 -15.27 3.57
N HIS A 207 14.01 -14.94 4.56
CA HIS A 207 15.44 -15.25 4.53
C HIS A 207 15.71 -16.69 4.97
N ARG A 208 16.85 -17.25 4.55
CA ARG A 208 17.26 -18.63 4.90
C ARG A 208 18.73 -18.75 5.33
N LYS A 209 19.33 -17.63 5.73
CA LYS A 209 20.73 -17.55 6.17
C LYS A 209 20.83 -16.61 7.38
N PRO A 210 21.68 -16.91 8.38
CA PRO A 210 22.01 -15.97 9.45
C PRO A 210 22.59 -14.66 8.91
N PRO A 211 22.57 -13.56 9.69
CA PRO A 211 23.19 -12.31 9.29
C PRO A 211 24.72 -12.46 9.17
N ILE A 212 25.31 -11.70 8.24
CA ILE A 212 26.75 -11.51 8.16
C ILE A 212 27.11 -10.38 9.12
N ILE A 213 28.12 -10.59 9.95
CA ILE A 213 28.52 -9.62 10.97
C ILE A 213 29.65 -8.77 10.43
N ASP A 214 29.44 -7.46 10.35
CA ASP A 214 30.51 -6.51 10.06
C ASP A 214 31.19 -6.10 11.36
N HIS A 215 32.20 -6.89 11.74
CA HIS A 215 32.90 -6.73 13.01
C HIS A 215 33.65 -5.40 13.14
N GLU A 216 34.05 -4.78 12.02
CA GLU A 216 34.80 -3.52 12.03
C GLU A 216 33.94 -2.33 12.46
N TYR A 217 32.66 -2.33 12.04
CA TYR A 217 31.79 -1.17 12.22
C TYR A 217 30.69 -1.35 13.26
N ILE A 218 30.36 -2.57 13.69
CA ILE A 218 29.18 -2.81 14.51
C ILE A 218 29.15 -2.03 15.83
N ASP A 219 30.28 -1.87 16.54
CA ASP A 219 30.32 -1.09 17.80
C ASP A 219 30.21 0.43 17.55
N ASN A 220 30.56 0.89 16.34
CA ASN A 220 30.48 2.29 15.94
C ASN A 220 29.07 2.67 15.43
N MET A 221 28.35 1.70 14.86
CA MET A 221 27.06 1.93 14.20
C MET A 221 25.86 1.41 14.98
N CYS A 222 26.07 0.49 15.93
CA CYS A 222 25.00 -0.19 16.64
C CYS A 222 25.15 -0.07 18.15
N GLU A 223 24.02 0.16 18.81
CA GLU A 223 23.90 -0.08 20.24
C GLU A 223 23.78 -1.60 20.47
N ILE A 224 24.90 -2.29 20.75
CA ILE A 224 24.96 -3.76 20.91
C ILE A 224 23.84 -4.35 21.78
N PRO A 225 23.45 -3.76 22.94
CA PRO A 225 22.35 -4.27 23.73
C PRO A 225 21.01 -4.33 22.98
N LEU A 226 20.74 -3.38 22.08
CA LEU A 226 19.54 -3.40 21.23
C LEU A 226 19.57 -4.57 20.25
N ALA A 227 20.71 -4.81 19.59
CA ALA A 227 20.85 -5.94 18.66
C ALA A 227 20.67 -7.30 19.36
N VAL A 228 21.14 -7.42 20.62
CA VAL A 228 20.93 -8.61 21.45
C VAL A 228 19.44 -8.77 21.79
N ALA A 229 18.80 -7.71 22.29
CA ALA A 229 17.39 -7.72 22.70
C ALA A 229 16.43 -7.91 21.51
N ALA A 230 16.84 -7.51 20.30
CA ALA A 230 16.08 -7.68 19.07
C ALA A 230 15.91 -9.16 18.66
N CYS A 231 16.68 -10.10 19.21
CA CYS A 231 16.62 -11.51 18.83
C CYS A 231 15.57 -12.29 19.62
N PRO A 232 14.44 -12.69 19.03
CA PRO A 232 13.37 -13.39 19.76
C PRO A 232 13.75 -14.81 20.18
N THR A 233 14.76 -15.41 19.53
CA THR A 233 15.24 -16.76 19.86
C THR A 233 16.53 -16.75 20.70
N ALA A 234 16.99 -15.57 21.16
CA ALA A 234 18.22 -15.38 21.92
C ALA A 234 19.45 -16.06 21.29
N ALA A 235 19.58 -15.93 19.96
CA ALA A 235 20.73 -16.44 19.19
C ALA A 235 21.96 -15.51 19.29
N ILE A 236 21.76 -14.25 19.66
CA ILE A 236 22.78 -13.20 19.67
C ILE A 236 23.27 -12.97 21.10
N ARG A 237 24.59 -12.83 21.28
CA ARG A 237 25.21 -12.42 22.55
C ARG A 237 26.35 -11.42 22.31
N PRO A 238 26.65 -10.53 23.27
CA PRO A 238 27.85 -9.70 23.21
C PRO A 238 29.12 -10.56 23.13
N SER A 239 30.12 -10.07 22.42
CA SER A 239 31.41 -10.74 22.25
C SER A 239 32.51 -9.72 21.96
N LYS A 240 33.73 -10.21 21.75
CA LYS A 240 34.89 -9.45 21.29
C LYS A 240 35.57 -10.25 20.19
N THR A 241 36.20 -9.57 19.25
CA THR A 241 37.03 -10.20 18.22
C THR A 241 38.23 -9.32 17.90
N THR A 242 39.28 -9.93 17.34
CA THR A 242 40.47 -9.22 16.87
C THR A 242 40.38 -9.04 15.36
N LEU A 243 40.48 -7.80 14.90
CA LEU A 243 40.49 -7.46 13.47
C LEU A 243 41.84 -7.83 12.82
N PRO A 244 41.93 -7.89 11.48
CA PRO A 244 43.17 -8.19 10.77
C PRO A 244 44.35 -7.24 11.07
N ASP A 245 44.06 -6.02 11.51
CA ASP A 245 45.06 -5.01 11.90
C ASP A 245 45.53 -5.15 13.36
N GLY A 246 45.04 -6.16 14.10
CA GLY A 246 45.40 -6.45 15.48
C GLY A 246 44.57 -5.72 16.54
N ARG A 247 43.62 -4.85 16.16
CA ARG A 247 42.74 -4.17 17.13
C ARG A 247 41.69 -5.14 17.70
N GLU A 248 41.53 -5.16 19.02
CA GLU A 248 40.41 -5.83 19.69
C GLU A 248 39.18 -4.91 19.67
N VAL A 249 38.06 -5.40 19.15
CA VAL A 249 36.80 -4.67 19.05
C VAL A 249 35.67 -5.41 19.75
N LYS A 250 34.71 -4.67 20.31
CA LYS A 250 33.46 -5.23 20.79
C LYS A 250 32.58 -5.60 19.60
N THR A 251 31.85 -6.70 19.73
CA THR A 251 31.01 -7.20 18.64
C THR A 251 29.91 -8.10 19.19
N VAL A 252 29.21 -8.82 18.31
CA VAL A 252 28.27 -9.88 18.68
C VAL A 252 28.71 -11.23 18.13
N ALA A 253 28.26 -12.30 18.77
CA ALA A 253 28.34 -13.65 18.24
C ALA A 253 26.93 -14.22 18.04
N VAL A 254 26.69 -14.87 16.91
CA VAL A 254 25.41 -15.50 16.57
C VAL A 254 25.55 -17.02 16.63
N LYS A 255 24.69 -17.69 17.40
CA LYS A 255 24.54 -19.16 17.36
C LYS A 255 23.61 -19.52 16.21
N ASN A 256 24.18 -19.99 15.09
CA ASN A 256 23.44 -20.25 13.86
C ASN A 256 22.28 -21.23 14.05
N GLU A 257 22.44 -22.23 14.92
CA GLU A 257 21.43 -23.26 15.20
C GLU A 257 20.20 -22.69 15.93
N ARG A 258 20.32 -21.51 16.54
CA ARG A 258 19.20 -20.78 17.16
C ARG A 258 18.63 -19.67 16.27
N CYS A 259 19.32 -19.32 15.19
CA CYS A 259 18.88 -18.25 14.31
C CYS A 259 17.77 -18.76 13.38
N MET A 260 16.66 -18.03 13.32
CA MET A 260 15.54 -18.32 12.40
C MET A 260 15.39 -17.25 11.30
N PHE A 261 16.45 -16.47 11.07
CA PHE A 261 16.59 -15.57 9.92
C PHE A 261 15.55 -14.43 9.85
N CYS A 262 14.99 -14.01 10.99
CA CYS A 262 14.02 -12.92 11.00
C CYS A 262 14.54 -11.58 10.51
N GLY A 263 15.86 -11.35 10.59
CA GLY A 263 16.47 -10.08 10.22
C GLY A 263 16.20 -8.94 11.21
N ASN A 264 15.50 -9.16 12.33
CA ASN A 264 15.16 -8.08 13.27
C ASN A 264 16.39 -7.42 13.92
N CYS A 265 17.53 -8.12 13.98
CA CYS A 265 18.79 -7.54 14.44
C CYS A 265 19.49 -6.64 13.40
N TYR A 266 19.03 -6.65 12.15
CA TYR A 266 19.52 -5.78 11.07
C TYR A 266 18.62 -4.54 10.86
N THR A 267 17.34 -4.63 11.23
CA THR A 267 16.41 -3.48 11.30
C THR A 267 16.97 -2.38 12.20
#